data_AF-A0A7U9MS54-F1
#
_entry.id   AF-A0A7U9MS54-F1
#
_cell.length_a   1.000
_cell.length_b   1.000
_cell.length_c   1.000
_cell.angle_alpha   90.00
_cell.angle_beta   90.00
_cell.angle_gamma   90.00
#
_symmetry.space_group_name_H-M   'P 1'
#
loop_
_entity.id
_entity.type
_entity.pdbx_description
1 polymer ?
#
loop_
_entity_poly.entity_id
_entity_poly.type
_entity_poly.pdbx_seq_one_letter_code
_entity_poly.pdbx_strand_id
1 'polypeptide(L)'
;MKYFLMGTDEANYIPYYINKNHALDIRFLTKEKVDRLPLWNVLEMEFPGEGFFPDLLCRPCIMMSEMFMKTVIMYSQETIYRTVKLWDKRNGINATYFLPILEEAECMSEKTEFNSIGNRVEKLVLDRNKMEEGVDKKLSDDEYLRLFKQAYDTINQKGGFFPFDVYYSGEFNRRRR
;
A
#
# COMPACT_ATOMS: atom_id res chain seq x y z
N MET A 1 -11.01 17.33 -3.53
CA MET A 1 -10.35 16.36 -2.64
C MET A 1 -8.86 16.55 -2.70
N LYS A 2 -8.14 16.18 -1.64
CA LYS A 2 -6.67 16.08 -1.63
C LYS A 2 -6.33 14.59 -1.51
N TYR A 3 -5.29 14.15 -2.21
CA TYR A 3 -4.74 12.80 -2.07
C TYR A 3 -3.43 12.87 -1.32
N PHE A 4 -3.15 11.84 -0.52
CA PHE A 4 -1.93 11.70 0.25
C PHE A 4 -1.32 10.35 -0.05
N LEU A 5 0.00 10.33 -0.18
CA LEU A 5 0.75 9.08 -0.15
C LEU A 5 0.85 8.62 1.30
N MET A 6 0.40 7.41 1.61
CA MET A 6 0.73 6.79 2.90
C MET A 6 1.94 5.88 2.75
N GLY A 7 2.64 5.70 3.83
CA GLY A 7 3.67 4.69 3.91
C GLY A 7 4.28 4.65 5.30
N THR A 8 5.08 3.62 5.52
CA THR A 8 5.85 3.47 6.75
C THR A 8 7.15 4.24 6.59
N ASP A 9 7.49 5.07 7.58
CA ASP A 9 8.83 5.64 7.66
C ASP A 9 9.81 4.57 8.16
N GLU A 10 10.64 4.07 7.24
CA GLU A 10 11.59 2.98 7.45
C GLU A 10 12.82 3.39 8.27
N ALA A 11 13.00 4.69 8.57
CA ALA A 11 14.03 5.12 9.52
C ALA A 11 13.67 4.78 10.98
N ASN A 12 12.41 4.42 11.25
CA ASN A 12 11.95 4.01 12.57
C ASN A 12 12.43 2.60 12.94
N TYR A 13 12.50 2.34 14.25
CA TYR A 13 12.82 1.03 14.80
C TYR A 13 11.61 0.10 14.70
N ILE A 14 11.36 -0.40 13.49
CA ILE A 14 10.24 -1.30 13.13
C ILE A 14 10.75 -2.69 12.76
N PRO A 15 9.88 -3.72 12.70
CA PRO A 15 10.30 -5.06 12.28
C PRO A 15 10.93 -5.03 10.89
N TYR A 16 12.06 -5.73 10.73
CA TYR A 16 12.81 -5.79 9.49
C TYR A 16 13.08 -7.26 9.09
N TYR A 17 13.56 -7.47 7.86
CA TYR A 17 13.66 -8.81 7.25
C TYR A 17 12.38 -9.65 7.35
N ILE A 18 11.21 -9.00 7.25
CA ILE A 18 9.92 -9.69 7.26
C ILE A 18 9.86 -10.68 6.08
N ASN A 19 9.31 -11.87 6.34
CA ASN A 19 9.25 -13.01 5.42
C ASN A 19 10.63 -13.65 5.15
N LYS A 20 11.52 -13.66 6.15
CA LYS A 20 12.86 -14.29 6.09
C LYS A 20 12.81 -15.77 5.73
N ASN A 21 11.73 -16.46 6.11
CA ASN A 21 11.49 -17.87 5.82
C ASN A 21 10.82 -18.13 4.46
N HIS A 22 10.54 -17.08 3.67
CA HIS A 22 9.86 -17.18 2.38
C HIS A 22 8.51 -17.91 2.43
N ALA A 23 7.81 -17.84 3.55
CA ALA A 23 6.50 -18.47 3.73
C ALA A 23 5.39 -17.77 2.92
N LEU A 24 5.58 -16.50 2.57
CA LEU A 24 4.67 -15.73 1.72
C LEU A 24 5.28 -15.51 0.33
N ASP A 25 4.57 -15.93 -0.71
CA ASP A 25 4.85 -15.51 -2.08
C ASP A 25 4.03 -14.26 -2.41
N ILE A 26 4.67 -13.09 -2.37
CA ILE A 26 4.02 -11.79 -2.62
C ILE A 26 3.40 -11.70 -4.02
N ARG A 27 3.83 -12.54 -4.98
CA ARG A 27 3.28 -12.58 -6.34
C ARG A 27 1.86 -13.15 -6.40
N PHE A 28 1.40 -13.74 -5.30
CA PHE A 28 0.03 -14.24 -5.15
C PHE A 28 -0.90 -13.25 -4.45
N LEU A 29 -0.43 -12.05 -4.10
CA LEU A 29 -1.23 -10.96 -3.54
C LEU A 29 -2.08 -10.25 -4.61
N THR A 30 -2.85 -11.04 -5.37
CA THR A 30 -3.84 -10.58 -6.35
C THR A 30 -5.15 -11.34 -6.13
N LYS A 31 -6.29 -10.79 -6.56
CA LYS A 31 -7.60 -11.44 -6.36
C LYS A 31 -7.66 -12.83 -6.98
N GLU A 32 -6.99 -13.04 -8.11
CA GLU A 32 -7.01 -14.31 -8.87
C GLU A 32 -6.12 -15.39 -8.25
N LYS A 33 -5.14 -15.00 -7.43
CA LYS A 33 -4.11 -15.90 -6.89
C LYS A 33 -4.15 -16.04 -5.38
N VAL A 34 -4.90 -15.21 -4.68
CA VAL A 34 -4.97 -15.21 -3.20
C VAL A 34 -5.41 -16.56 -2.63
N ASP A 35 -6.21 -17.34 -3.36
CA ASP A 35 -6.64 -18.66 -2.90
C ASP A 35 -5.51 -19.70 -2.90
N ARG A 36 -4.37 -19.39 -3.52
CA ARG A 36 -3.13 -20.18 -3.43
C ARG A 36 -2.36 -19.89 -2.15
N LEU A 37 -2.65 -18.78 -1.47
CA LEU A 37 -2.03 -18.45 -0.19
C LEU A 37 -2.76 -19.17 0.95
N PRO A 38 -2.02 -19.76 1.91
CA PRO A 38 -2.61 -20.24 3.14
C PRO A 38 -3.42 -19.14 3.84
N LEU A 39 -4.50 -19.53 4.51
CA LEU A 39 -5.31 -18.61 5.34
C LEU A 39 -4.49 -17.98 6.47
N TRP A 40 -3.52 -18.74 7.01
CA TRP A 40 -2.64 -18.35 8.10
C TRP A 40 -1.19 -18.48 7.63
N ASN A 41 -0.45 -17.38 7.65
CA ASN A 41 0.97 -17.38 7.30
C ASN A 41 1.79 -16.94 8.51
N VAL A 42 2.84 -17.68 8.84
CA VAL A 42 3.82 -17.27 9.86
C VAL A 42 5.06 -16.77 9.12
N LEU A 43 5.30 -15.46 9.20
CA LEU A 43 6.44 -14.81 8.57
C LEU A 43 7.51 -14.56 9.63
N GLU A 44 8.67 -15.15 9.40
CA GLU A 44 9.83 -14.83 10.25
C GLU A 44 10.30 -13.41 9.97
N MET A 45 10.69 -12.70 11.04
CA MET A 45 11.23 -11.34 11.01
C MET A 45 12.27 -11.16 12.11
N GLU A 46 12.97 -10.03 12.10
CA GLU A 46 13.81 -9.60 13.22
C GLU A 46 13.23 -8.33 13.84
N PHE A 47 13.07 -8.34 15.16
CA PHE A 47 12.56 -7.20 15.89
C PHE A 47 13.72 -6.39 16.48
N PRO A 48 13.81 -5.08 16.21
CA PRO A 48 14.87 -4.26 16.79
C PRO A 48 14.66 -4.08 18.29
N GLY A 49 15.76 -3.92 19.04
CA GLY A 49 15.69 -3.52 20.45
C GLY A 49 14.99 -2.16 20.58
N GLU A 50 14.08 -2.04 21.56
CA GLU A 50 13.25 -0.84 21.79
C GLU A 50 12.38 -0.43 20.58
N GLY A 51 12.13 -1.35 19.65
CA GLY A 51 11.26 -1.11 18.51
C GLY A 51 9.77 -1.11 18.84
N PHE A 52 8.96 -0.83 17.82
CA PHE A 52 7.50 -0.92 17.90
C PHE A 52 6.90 -1.53 16.63
N PHE A 53 5.64 -1.95 16.72
CA PHE A 53 4.86 -2.46 15.61
C PHE A 53 3.97 -1.33 15.04
N PRO A 54 4.27 -0.76 13.86
CA PRO A 54 3.47 0.31 13.29
C PRO A 54 2.15 -0.21 12.73
N ASP A 55 1.11 0.62 12.69
CA ASP A 55 -0.20 0.20 12.15
C ASP A 55 -0.17 -0.13 10.65
N LEU A 56 0.80 0.43 9.91
CA LEU A 56 1.03 0.16 8.51
C LEU A 56 2.50 -0.25 8.33
N LEU A 57 2.70 -1.43 7.75
CA LEU A 57 3.98 -1.92 7.25
C LEU A 57 3.90 -2.01 5.74
N CYS A 58 4.88 -1.43 5.06
CA CYS A 58 4.91 -1.39 3.61
C CYS A 58 5.75 -2.53 3.02
N ARG A 59 6.85 -2.92 3.67
CA ARG A 59 7.77 -3.95 3.16
C ARG A 59 7.60 -5.30 3.87
N PRO A 60 7.76 -6.43 3.15
CA PRO A 60 7.92 -6.54 1.70
C PRO A 60 6.63 -6.30 0.91
N CYS A 61 5.48 -6.25 1.58
CA CYS A 61 4.17 -5.95 1.04
C CYS A 61 3.33 -5.24 2.10
N ILE A 62 2.23 -4.60 1.69
CA ILE A 62 1.33 -3.89 2.61
C ILE A 62 0.78 -4.88 3.65
N MET A 63 0.98 -4.55 4.91
CA MET A 63 0.46 -5.24 6.09
C MET A 63 -0.11 -4.18 7.03
N MET A 64 -1.29 -4.45 7.57
CA MET A 64 -2.03 -3.54 8.42
C MET A 64 -2.26 -4.16 9.80
N SER A 65 -2.21 -3.35 10.86
CA SER A 65 -2.69 -3.78 12.17
C SER A 65 -4.19 -4.06 12.12
N GLU A 66 -4.71 -4.71 13.15
CA GLU A 66 -6.14 -4.97 13.28
C GLU A 66 -6.97 -3.69 13.23
N MET A 67 -6.54 -2.64 13.92
CA MET A 67 -7.27 -1.38 13.99
C MET A 67 -7.31 -0.68 12.63
N PHE A 68 -6.16 -0.65 11.94
CA PHE A 68 -6.09 -0.06 10.60
C PHE A 68 -6.96 -0.86 9.62
N MET A 69 -6.87 -2.20 9.64
CA MET A 69 -7.68 -3.05 8.77
C MET A 69 -9.19 -2.90 9.05
N LYS A 70 -9.61 -2.76 10.32
CA LYS A 70 -11.01 -2.46 10.66
C LYS A 70 -11.47 -1.13 10.05
N THR A 71 -10.64 -0.11 10.12
CA THR A 71 -10.92 1.19 9.47
C THR A 71 -11.09 0.99 7.96
N VAL A 72 -10.19 0.23 7.34
CA VAL A 72 -10.26 -0.10 5.91
C VAL A 72 -11.57 -0.80 5.56
N ILE A 73 -12.03 -1.77 6.35
CA ILE A 73 -13.28 -2.52 6.10
C ILE A 73 -14.52 -1.64 6.29
N MET A 74 -14.48 -0.62 7.15
CA MET A 74 -15.61 0.32 7.28
C MET A 74 -15.88 1.08 5.97
N TYR A 75 -14.81 1.34 5.23
CA TYR A 75 -14.80 2.04 3.95
C TYR A 75 -14.94 1.04 2.78
N SER A 76 -14.31 -0.12 2.86
CA SER A 76 -14.31 -1.14 1.82
C SER A 76 -14.62 -2.52 2.37
N GLN A 77 -15.91 -2.79 2.48
CA GLN A 77 -16.41 -4.03 3.10
C GLN A 77 -16.02 -5.27 2.30
N GLU A 78 -15.81 -5.12 0.98
CA GLU A 78 -15.45 -6.21 0.08
C GLU A 78 -13.93 -6.46 0.02
N THR A 79 -13.12 -5.70 0.77
CA THR A 79 -11.66 -5.91 0.78
C THR A 79 -11.33 -7.32 1.28
N ILE A 80 -10.80 -8.14 0.38
CA ILE A 80 -10.24 -9.46 0.73
C ILE A 80 -8.94 -9.24 1.48
N TYR A 81 -8.72 -9.98 2.56
CA TYR A 81 -7.45 -9.98 3.27
C TYR A 81 -7.06 -11.37 3.79
N ARG A 82 -5.78 -11.54 4.14
CA ARG A 82 -5.23 -12.74 4.81
C ARG A 82 -4.60 -12.37 6.14
N THR A 83 -4.65 -13.27 7.12
CA THR A 83 -4.02 -13.03 8.42
C THR A 83 -2.58 -13.53 8.40
N VAL A 84 -1.68 -12.71 8.93
CA VAL A 84 -0.25 -13.01 9.05
C VAL A 84 0.19 -12.89 10.49
N LYS A 85 1.03 -13.82 10.92
CA LYS A 85 1.76 -13.76 12.18
C LYS A 85 3.21 -13.39 11.88
N LEU A 86 3.63 -12.22 12.32
CA LEU A 86 5.03 -11.83 12.33
C LEU A 86 5.71 -12.46 13.56
N TRP A 87 6.85 -13.12 13.36
CA TRP A 87 7.53 -13.83 14.44
C TRP A 87 9.05 -13.60 14.42
N ASP A 88 9.56 -12.97 15.48
CA ASP A 88 10.97 -12.99 15.83
C ASP A 88 11.23 -14.22 16.68
N LYS A 89 11.76 -15.25 16.03
CA LYS A 89 12.06 -16.53 16.66
C LYS A 89 13.15 -16.44 17.74
N ARG A 90 14.07 -15.49 17.62
CA ARG A 90 15.20 -15.35 18.55
C ARG A 90 14.74 -14.81 19.89
N ASN A 91 13.89 -13.79 19.87
CA ASN A 91 13.44 -13.09 21.07
C ASN A 91 12.04 -13.55 21.54
N GLY A 92 11.36 -14.40 20.77
CA GLY A 92 9.99 -14.85 21.06
C GLY A 92 8.91 -13.79 20.82
N ILE A 93 9.28 -12.65 20.24
CA ILE A 93 8.39 -11.52 19.99
C ILE A 93 7.54 -11.82 18.76
N ASN A 94 6.24 -11.53 18.83
CA ASN A 94 5.34 -11.75 17.71
C ASN A 94 4.21 -10.72 17.67
N ALA A 95 3.69 -10.48 16.47
CA ALA A 95 2.54 -9.61 16.23
C ALA A 95 1.65 -10.20 15.15
N THR A 96 0.36 -9.86 15.16
CA THR A 96 -0.59 -10.27 14.13
C THR A 96 -0.90 -9.07 13.24
N TYR A 97 -0.81 -9.28 11.92
CA TYR A 97 -1.11 -8.29 10.89
C TYR A 97 -2.08 -8.89 9.86
N PHE A 98 -2.63 -8.02 9.03
CA PHE A 98 -3.56 -8.37 7.96
C PHE A 98 -2.98 -7.90 6.62
N LEU A 99 -2.99 -8.79 5.64
CA LEU A 99 -2.53 -8.57 4.27
C LEU A 99 -3.76 -8.24 3.40
N PRO A 100 -4.09 -6.96 3.15
CA PRO A 100 -5.16 -6.63 2.22
C PRO A 100 -4.75 -6.99 0.78
N ILE A 101 -5.66 -7.60 0.05
CA ILE A 101 -5.50 -7.93 -1.37
C ILE A 101 -6.07 -6.78 -2.18
N LEU A 102 -5.19 -5.82 -2.44
CA LEU A 102 -5.53 -4.61 -3.16
C LEU A 102 -5.32 -4.84 -4.67
N GLU A 103 -6.14 -4.22 -5.52
CA GLU A 103 -5.88 -4.16 -6.97
C GLU A 103 -5.06 -2.92 -7.30
N GLU A 104 -4.21 -3.05 -8.32
CA GLU A 104 -3.56 -1.88 -8.93
C GLU A 104 -4.61 -1.15 -9.78
N ALA A 105 -4.76 0.15 -9.58
CA ALA A 105 -5.46 1.02 -10.53
C ALA A 105 -4.46 1.49 -11.61
N GLU A 106 -4.94 1.98 -12.76
CA GLU A 106 -4.10 2.66 -13.75
C GLU A 106 -4.45 4.15 -13.79
N CYS A 107 -4.13 4.89 -12.74
CA CYS A 107 -4.55 6.28 -12.60
C CYS A 107 -3.45 7.35 -12.84
N MET A 108 -2.26 6.95 -13.33
CA MET A 108 -1.18 7.90 -13.59
C MET A 108 -1.46 8.71 -14.86
N SER A 109 -1.29 10.02 -14.75
CA SER A 109 -1.30 10.94 -15.89
C SER A 109 0.05 10.88 -16.62
N GLU A 110 0.00 11.10 -17.93
CA GLU A 110 1.19 11.31 -18.77
C GLU A 110 2.02 12.52 -18.32
N LYS A 111 1.43 13.43 -17.52
CA LYS A 111 2.13 14.59 -16.94
C LYS A 111 2.95 14.25 -15.69
N THR A 112 3.01 12.97 -15.29
CA THR A 112 3.88 12.52 -14.20
C THR A 112 5.34 12.72 -14.60
N GLU A 113 6.09 13.42 -13.75
CA GLU A 113 7.51 13.68 -13.99
C GLU A 113 8.34 12.61 -13.27
N PHE A 114 9.34 12.10 -13.98
CA PHE A 114 10.32 11.17 -13.47
C PHE A 114 11.69 11.83 -13.43
N ASN A 115 12.60 11.28 -12.63
CA ASN A 115 14.00 11.67 -12.66
C ASN A 115 14.61 11.47 -14.05
N SER A 116 15.80 12.03 -14.26
CA SER A 116 16.53 11.95 -15.54
C SER A 116 16.77 10.53 -16.06
N ILE A 117 16.78 9.53 -15.18
CA ILE A 117 16.96 8.11 -15.51
C ILE A 117 15.63 7.42 -15.84
N GLY A 118 14.49 8.05 -15.54
CA GLY A 118 13.15 7.51 -15.74
C GLY A 118 12.78 6.41 -14.73
N ASN A 119 13.65 6.13 -13.77
CA ASN A 119 13.47 5.05 -12.80
C ASN A 119 12.92 5.52 -11.47
N ARG A 120 12.58 6.81 -11.30
CA ARG A 120 11.96 7.31 -10.06
C ARG A 120 10.96 8.39 -10.38
N VAL A 121 9.79 8.38 -9.73
CA VAL A 121 8.83 9.49 -9.83
C VAL A 121 9.38 10.67 -9.03
N GLU A 122 9.46 11.85 -9.65
CA GLU A 122 9.77 13.11 -8.97
C GLU A 122 8.51 13.91 -8.68
N LYS A 123 7.48 13.77 -9.52
CA LYS A 123 6.19 14.39 -9.33
C LYS A 123 5.08 13.49 -9.87
N LEU A 124 4.31 12.92 -8.96
CA LEU A 124 3.16 12.10 -9.32
C LEU A 124 1.98 13.01 -9.72
N VAL A 125 1.49 12.83 -10.95
CA VAL A 125 0.29 13.50 -11.41
C VAL A 125 -0.79 12.47 -11.70
N LEU A 126 -1.94 12.61 -11.05
CA LEU A 126 -3.05 11.67 -11.21
C LEU A 126 -4.00 12.16 -12.31
N ASP A 127 -4.41 11.24 -13.20
CA ASP A 127 -5.44 11.51 -14.21
C ASP A 127 -6.81 11.21 -13.63
N ARG A 128 -7.58 12.28 -13.40
CA ARG A 128 -8.92 12.16 -12.83
C ARG A 128 -9.87 11.30 -13.65
N ASN A 129 -9.77 11.32 -14.98
CA ASN A 129 -10.66 10.52 -15.83
C ASN A 129 -10.37 9.03 -15.64
N LYS A 130 -9.09 8.64 -15.58
CA LYS A 130 -8.69 7.25 -15.28
C LYS A 130 -9.05 6.83 -13.86
N MET A 131 -9.08 7.78 -12.92
CA MET A 131 -9.56 7.56 -11.55
C MET A 131 -11.08 7.37 -11.49
N GLU A 132 -11.83 7.83 -12.49
CA GLU A 132 -13.30 7.74 -12.59
C GLU A 132 -13.75 6.65 -13.59
N GLU A 133 -12.89 6.18 -14.50
CA GLU A 133 -13.19 5.10 -15.48
C GLU A 133 -13.03 3.69 -14.89
N GLY A 134 -12.17 3.51 -13.89
CA GLY A 134 -12.13 2.27 -13.09
C GLY A 134 -13.14 2.24 -11.93
N VAL A 135 -14.01 3.24 -11.87
CA VAL A 135 -14.72 3.71 -10.66
C VAL A 135 -16.12 4.19 -11.02
N ASP A 136 -17.08 3.27 -11.03
CA ASP A 136 -18.46 3.57 -11.39
C ASP A 136 -19.10 4.53 -10.35
N LYS A 137 -19.24 5.81 -10.73
CA LYS A 137 -20.14 6.85 -10.19
C LYS A 137 -20.25 6.98 -8.65
N LYS A 138 -19.72 8.13 -8.17
CA LYS A 138 -19.39 8.48 -6.77
C LYS A 138 -18.32 7.53 -6.28
N LEU A 139 -17.13 8.08 -5.98
CA LEU A 139 -16.05 7.32 -5.38
C LEU A 139 -16.62 6.53 -4.19
N SER A 140 -16.80 5.22 -4.37
CA SER A 140 -17.09 4.32 -3.29
C SER A 140 -15.80 4.19 -2.50
N ASP A 141 -15.94 4.04 -1.20
CA ASP A 141 -14.83 4.11 -0.27
C ASP A 141 -13.77 2.98 -0.52
N ASP A 142 -14.14 1.94 -1.27
CA ASP A 142 -13.31 0.88 -1.88
C ASP A 142 -12.24 1.34 -2.87
N GLU A 143 -12.47 2.46 -3.56
CA GLU A 143 -11.62 2.88 -4.67
C GLU A 143 -10.38 3.64 -4.19
N TYR A 144 -10.43 4.22 -2.99
CA TYR A 144 -9.27 4.85 -2.35
C TYR A 144 -8.15 3.86 -2.02
N LEU A 145 -8.48 2.61 -1.74
CA LEU A 145 -7.49 1.59 -1.40
C LEU A 145 -6.76 1.07 -2.64
N ARG A 146 -7.46 1.01 -3.79
CA ARG A 146 -6.84 0.71 -5.09
C ARG A 146 -5.86 1.82 -5.50
N LEU A 147 -6.25 3.07 -5.25
CA LEU A 147 -5.39 4.24 -5.44
C LEU A 147 -4.17 4.24 -4.51
N PHE A 148 -4.37 3.87 -3.25
CA PHE A 148 -3.29 3.71 -2.28
C PHE A 148 -2.28 2.65 -2.74
N LYS A 149 -2.76 1.47 -3.15
CA LYS A 149 -1.90 0.40 -3.65
C LYS A 149 -1.17 0.79 -4.92
N GLN A 150 -1.83 1.47 -5.87
CA GLN A 150 -1.15 1.92 -7.06
C GLN A 150 -0.05 2.93 -6.75
N ALA A 151 -0.33 3.94 -5.93
CA ALA A 151 0.68 4.91 -5.52
C ALA A 151 1.85 4.19 -4.82
N TYR A 152 1.53 3.22 -3.97
CA TYR A 152 2.49 2.36 -3.30
C TYR A 152 3.35 1.53 -4.27
N ASP A 153 2.75 0.79 -5.19
CA ASP A 153 3.46 -0.07 -6.15
C ASP A 153 4.25 0.75 -7.17
N THR A 154 3.72 1.91 -7.60
CA THR A 154 4.40 2.85 -8.50
C THR A 154 5.67 3.43 -7.86
N ILE A 155 5.64 3.68 -6.56
CA ILE A 155 6.78 4.22 -5.79
C ILE A 155 7.76 3.10 -5.41
N ASN A 156 7.28 1.89 -5.12
CA ASN A 156 8.10 0.78 -4.64
C ASN A 156 8.67 -0.14 -5.74
N GLN A 157 8.08 -0.19 -6.95
CA GLN A 157 8.72 -0.84 -8.12
C GLN A 157 10.03 -0.15 -8.54
N LYS A 158 10.32 1.03 -7.98
CA LYS A 158 11.38 1.94 -8.42
C LYS A 158 12.34 2.41 -7.31
N GLY A 159 12.22 1.85 -6.10
CA GLY A 159 13.30 1.87 -5.10
C GLY A 159 13.60 3.22 -4.43
N GLY A 160 12.60 4.02 -4.07
CA GLY A 160 12.83 5.19 -3.22
C GLY A 160 11.60 5.69 -2.50
N PHE A 161 11.66 5.82 -1.17
CA PHE A 161 10.62 6.41 -0.32
C PHE A 161 11.05 7.81 0.12
N PHE A 162 10.30 8.84 -0.27
CA PHE A 162 10.36 10.22 0.27
C PHE A 162 8.97 10.86 0.13
N PRO A 163 8.60 11.85 0.97
CA PRO A 163 7.29 12.50 0.92
C PRO A 163 7.17 13.33 -0.37
N PHE A 164 6.19 13.01 -1.20
CA PHE A 164 5.86 13.79 -2.40
C PHE A 164 4.53 14.52 -2.21
N ASP A 165 4.46 15.75 -2.71
CA ASP A 165 3.20 16.45 -2.96
C ASP A 165 2.55 15.88 -4.23
N VAL A 166 1.29 15.43 -4.15
CA VAL A 166 0.52 14.90 -5.28
C VAL A 166 -0.23 16.03 -5.98
N TYR A 167 0.02 16.24 -7.28
CA TYR A 167 -0.60 17.31 -8.08
C TYR A 167 -1.58 16.75 -9.13
N TYR A 168 -2.52 17.58 -9.61
CA TYR A 168 -3.47 17.21 -10.66
C TYR A 168 -3.10 17.83 -12.02
N SER A 169 -3.39 17.11 -13.11
CA SER A 169 -3.45 17.70 -14.45
C SER A 169 -4.90 18.04 -14.81
N GLY A 170 -5.31 19.28 -14.56
CA GLY A 170 -6.60 19.80 -15.04
C GLY A 170 -6.70 21.30 -14.82
N GLU A 171 -7.02 22.07 -15.86
CA GLU A 171 -7.24 23.50 -15.74
C GLU A 171 -8.43 23.78 -14.81
N PHE A 172 -8.17 24.58 -13.79
CA PHE A 172 -9.15 25.07 -12.84
C PHE A 172 -10.01 26.15 -13.50
N ASN A 173 -10.90 25.77 -14.41
CA ASN A 173 -11.83 26.71 -15.01
C ASN A 173 -12.93 27.06 -14.00
N ARG A 174 -12.63 28.01 -13.10
CA ARG A 174 -13.61 28.71 -12.26
C ARG A 174 -14.60 29.43 -13.17
N ARG A 175 -15.65 28.75 -13.62
CA ARG A 175 -16.89 29.46 -13.97
C ARG A 175 -17.59 29.83 -12.66
N ARG A 176 -17.42 31.11 -12.29
CA ARG A 176 -18.26 31.82 -11.31
C ARG A 176 -19.72 31.50 -11.58
N ARG A 177 -20.45 31.04 -10.56
CA ARG A 177 -21.80 31.48 -10.22
C ARG A 177 -21.97 31.36 -8.72
#